data_AF-A0AAX7TVA7-F1
#
_entry.id   AF-A0AAX7TVA7-F1
#
_cell.length_a   1.000
_cell.length_b   1.000
_cell.length_c   1.000
_cell.angle_alpha   90.00
_cell.angle_beta   90.00
_cell.angle_gamma   90.00
#
_symmetry.space_group_name_H-M   'P 1'
#
loop_
_entity.id
_entity.type
_entity.pdbx_description
1 polymer ?
#
loop_
_entity_poly.entity_id
_entity_poly.type
_entity_poly.pdbx_seq_one_letter_code
_entity_poly.pdbx_strand_id
1 'polypeptide(L)'
;MAAHASELEIAKKNLTDAIGDNVKHYWANLKLWFKQKISKEEFDIEARRLLAQENEGAGSLQWQGSCASKPGKPKGNKKCSSRQKFDHRFQPQNPLSAAQPFSPREGGSEEEELRLSAHTLLLPTRGQLEARMMVTAFEVGLDNVTEDAISTMIYAVEHHLKDVLTAVIMRRKAYRLRDSRFPYAFGNDVTPQPYLKNSLAAYHSVADCPPQSASLPAGPPPQVSPDEAEQQAVHLLACSADSLPAPLPPISMFDLLEALQVHHGVMPSHTMYALNMERVLSRLWHPSHEELEQDHVHRQRIAAKEGVLVS
;
A
#
# COMPACT_ATOMS: atom_id res chain seq x y z
N MET A 1 -12.39 -1.49 29.69
CA MET A 1 -11.14 -1.50 28.88
C MET A 1 -10.01 -0.62 29.45
N ALA A 2 -10.16 0.02 30.62
CA ALA A 2 -9.11 0.89 31.20
C ALA A 2 -7.92 0.14 31.87
N ALA A 3 -8.02 -1.17 32.10
CA ALA A 3 -7.01 -1.92 32.84
C ALA A 3 -5.74 -2.21 32.01
N HIS A 4 -5.87 -2.55 30.73
CA HIS A 4 -4.71 -2.93 29.89
C HIS A 4 -3.77 -1.77 29.58
N ALA A 5 -4.29 -0.54 29.46
CA ALA A 5 -3.46 0.65 29.30
C ALA A 5 -2.55 0.86 30.54
N SER A 6 -3.05 0.55 31.75
CA SER A 6 -2.27 0.66 32.98
C SER A 6 -1.18 -0.42 33.08
N GLU A 7 -1.46 -1.65 32.64
CA GLU A 7 -0.48 -2.75 32.66
C GLU A 7 0.68 -2.50 31.70
N LEU A 8 0.38 -1.96 30.52
CA LEU A 8 1.38 -1.61 29.51
C LEU A 8 2.32 -0.51 30.03
N GLU A 9 1.80 0.53 30.67
CA GLU A 9 2.61 1.60 31.26
C GLU A 9 3.51 1.08 32.38
N ILE A 10 3.01 0.17 33.22
CA ILE A 10 3.82 -0.47 34.26
C ILE A 10 4.93 -1.31 33.62
N ALA A 11 4.63 -2.09 32.58
CA ALA A 11 5.62 -2.90 31.87
C ALA A 11 6.70 -2.03 31.20
N LYS A 12 6.30 -0.92 30.54
CA LYS A 12 7.21 0.05 29.93
C LYS A 12 8.13 0.70 30.96
N LYS A 13 7.59 1.10 32.12
CA LYS A 13 8.38 1.68 33.21
C LYS A 13 9.40 0.68 33.73
N ASN A 14 8.97 -0.55 34.04
CA ASN A 14 9.87 -1.60 34.51
C ASN A 14 10.96 -1.93 33.49
N LEU A 15 10.64 -1.94 32.20
CA LEU A 15 11.61 -2.15 31.12
C LEU A 15 12.61 -1.00 31.02
N THR A 16 12.14 0.24 31.13
CA THR A 16 12.99 1.44 31.08
C THR A 16 13.93 1.46 32.28
N ASP A 17 13.43 1.13 33.46
CA ASP A 17 14.21 1.03 34.70
C ASP A 17 15.26 -0.10 34.60
N ALA A 18 14.91 -1.25 34.01
CA ALA A 18 15.82 -2.40 33.87
C ALA A 18 16.88 -2.25 32.76
N ILE A 19 16.65 -1.39 31.77
CA ILE A 19 17.62 -1.14 30.68
C ILE A 19 18.49 0.09 31.00
N GLY A 20 17.99 1.03 31.82
CA GLY A 20 18.73 2.21 32.26
C GLY A 20 19.25 3.06 31.09
N ASP A 21 20.55 3.39 31.11
CA ASP A 21 21.20 4.26 30.12
C ASP A 21 21.17 3.71 28.69
N ASN A 22 20.97 2.40 28.54
CA ASN A 22 20.92 1.71 27.25
C ASN A 22 19.56 1.84 26.54
N VAL A 23 18.57 2.54 27.11
CA VAL A 23 17.19 2.54 26.59
C VAL A 23 17.13 3.05 25.15
N LYS A 24 17.98 4.03 24.80
CA LYS A 24 18.07 4.57 23.44
C LYS A 24 18.48 3.50 22.41
N HIS A 25 19.37 2.58 22.80
CA HIS A 25 19.81 1.47 21.96
C HIS A 25 18.69 0.44 21.77
N TYR A 26 17.96 0.14 22.85
CA TYR A 26 16.81 -0.76 22.79
C TYR A 26 15.74 -0.23 21.83
N TRP A 27 15.34 1.03 21.95
CA TRP A 27 14.35 1.65 21.06
C TRP A 27 14.83 1.70 19.60
N ALA A 28 16.12 1.93 19.36
CA ALA A 28 16.69 1.89 18.02
C ALA A 28 16.59 0.50 17.39
N ASN A 29 16.87 -0.56 18.15
CA ASN A 29 16.74 -1.95 17.68
C ASN A 29 15.27 -2.34 17.50
N LEU A 30 14.38 -1.94 18.41
CA LEU A 30 12.95 -2.15 18.28
C LEU A 30 12.42 -1.52 16.98
N LYS A 31 12.90 -0.32 16.64
CA LYS A 31 12.58 0.37 15.38
C LYS A 31 13.11 -0.39 14.16
N LEU A 32 14.32 -0.93 14.21
CA LEU A 32 14.87 -1.73 13.11
C LEU A 32 14.07 -3.02 12.91
N TRP A 33 13.73 -3.69 14.00
CA TRP A 33 12.90 -4.90 13.99
C TRP A 33 11.52 -4.62 13.43
N PHE A 34 10.87 -3.55 13.90
CA PHE A 34 9.56 -3.14 13.41
C PHE A 34 9.57 -2.71 11.93
N LYS A 35 10.69 -2.14 11.45
CA LYS A 35 10.91 -1.85 10.03
C LYS A 35 11.36 -3.06 9.20
N GLN A 36 11.39 -4.25 9.80
CA GLN A 36 11.85 -5.51 9.19
C GLN A 36 13.27 -5.41 8.60
N LYS A 37 14.13 -4.60 9.24
CA LYS A 37 15.55 -4.47 8.88
C LYS A 37 16.43 -5.49 9.60
N ILE A 38 15.94 -6.03 10.71
CA ILE A 38 16.57 -7.10 11.49
C ILE A 38 15.49 -8.12 11.85
N SER A 39 15.88 -9.39 12.02
CA SER A 39 14.96 -10.46 12.40
C SER A 39 14.55 -10.36 13.87
N LYS A 40 13.49 -11.11 14.26
CA LYS A 40 13.09 -11.21 15.68
C LYS A 40 14.22 -11.81 16.52
N GLU A 41 14.92 -12.80 16.00
CA GLU A 41 16.06 -13.42 16.67
C GLU A 41 17.19 -12.42 16.89
N GLU A 42 17.52 -11.62 15.87
CA GLU A 42 18.53 -10.57 15.97
C GLU A 42 18.13 -9.49 17.00
N PHE A 43 16.86 -9.08 16.98
CA PHE A 43 16.32 -8.17 17.98
C PHE A 43 16.37 -8.75 19.40
N ASP A 44 15.90 -9.99 19.59
CA ASP A 44 15.85 -10.67 20.89
C ASP A 44 17.25 -10.90 21.46
N ILE A 45 18.25 -11.14 20.61
CA ILE A 45 19.66 -11.26 21.01
C ILE A 45 20.15 -9.91 21.55
N GLU A 46 19.92 -8.83 20.80
CA GLU A 46 20.41 -7.50 21.18
C GLU A 46 19.64 -6.95 22.39
N ALA A 47 18.34 -7.16 22.47
CA ALA A 47 17.51 -6.81 23.63
C ALA A 47 17.99 -7.52 24.91
N ARG A 48 18.28 -8.83 24.83
CA ARG A 48 18.83 -9.59 25.97
C ARG A 48 20.23 -9.10 26.36
N ARG A 49 21.05 -8.69 25.40
CA ARG A 49 22.38 -8.12 25.67
C ARG A 49 22.29 -6.83 26.49
N LEU A 50 21.34 -5.96 26.17
CA LEU A 50 21.14 -4.69 26.88
C LEU A 50 20.65 -4.90 28.32
N LEU A 51 19.83 -5.92 28.56
CA LEU A 51 19.35 -6.30 29.89
C LEU A 51 20.39 -7.05 30.74
N ALA A 52 21.32 -7.78 30.10
CA ALA A 52 22.35 -8.54 30.80
C ALA A 52 23.54 -7.68 31.28
N GLN A 53 23.74 -6.50 30.70
CA GLN A 53 24.93 -5.69 30.93
C GLN A 53 24.98 -5.03 32.33
N GLU A 54 23.86 -4.95 33.05
CA GLU A 54 23.81 -4.43 34.42
C GLU A 54 24.00 -5.51 35.50
N ASN A 55 23.99 -6.80 35.13
CA ASN A 55 23.91 -7.91 36.07
C ASN A 55 25.27 -8.61 36.35
N GLU A 56 26.37 -7.86 36.41
CA GLU A 56 27.62 -8.36 37.03
C GLU A 56 27.67 -8.11 38.55
N GLY A 57 26.63 -7.52 39.14
CA GLY A 57 26.54 -7.23 40.58
C GLY A 57 25.27 -7.79 41.25
N ALA A 58 25.39 -9.01 41.78
CA ALA A 58 24.50 -9.62 42.79
C ALA A 58 23.10 -10.12 42.36
N GLY A 59 22.91 -11.45 42.48
CA GLY A 59 21.60 -12.03 42.80
C GLY A 59 21.00 -12.98 41.77
N SER A 60 21.30 -14.27 41.93
CA SER A 60 20.73 -15.43 41.22
C SER A 60 19.21 -15.40 41.03
N LEU A 61 18.74 -15.45 39.78
CA LEU A 61 17.50 -16.16 39.41
C LEU A 61 17.79 -17.16 38.29
N GLN A 62 17.93 -18.40 38.74
CA GLN A 62 18.12 -19.62 37.98
C GLN A 62 16.88 -19.94 37.13
N TRP A 63 16.92 -19.67 35.83
CA TRP A 63 16.01 -20.30 34.87
C TRP A 63 16.71 -21.51 34.27
N GLN A 64 16.30 -22.68 34.75
CA GLN A 64 16.82 -23.98 34.34
C GLN A 64 16.13 -24.44 33.06
N GLY A 65 16.76 -24.20 31.91
CA GLY A 65 16.40 -24.77 30.61
C GLY A 65 17.55 -25.61 30.08
N SER A 66 17.51 -26.91 30.32
CA SER A 66 18.52 -27.87 29.87
C SER A 66 18.50 -28.03 28.34
N CYS A 67 19.64 -27.79 27.68
CA CYS A 67 19.97 -28.50 26.44
C CYS A 67 21.48 -28.80 26.44
N ALA A 68 21.78 -30.09 26.60
CA ALA A 68 23.13 -30.62 26.66
C ALA A 68 23.83 -30.54 25.29
N SER A 69 25.03 -29.97 25.26
CA SER A 69 26.01 -30.23 24.21
C SER A 69 27.36 -30.61 24.84
N LYS A 70 27.91 -31.74 24.41
CA LYS A 70 29.16 -32.32 24.92
C LYS A 70 30.38 -31.52 24.42
N PRO A 71 31.46 -31.37 25.21
CA PRO A 71 32.64 -30.61 24.81
C PRO A 71 33.63 -31.47 24.02
N GLY A 72 34.11 -30.95 22.88
CA GLY A 72 35.22 -31.51 22.10
C GLY A 72 36.39 -30.52 22.00
N LYS A 73 37.58 -30.95 22.42
CA LYS A 73 38.85 -30.19 22.54
C LYS A 73 39.29 -29.45 21.25
N PRO A 74 40.01 -28.31 21.36
CA PRO A 74 40.64 -27.65 20.22
C PRO A 74 42.05 -28.21 19.97
N LYS A 75 42.43 -28.46 18.71
CA LYS A 75 43.84 -28.68 18.35
C LYS A 75 44.17 -28.27 16.92
N GLY A 76 45.08 -27.30 16.79
CA GLY A 76 46.04 -27.25 15.70
C GLY A 76 45.86 -26.15 14.65
N ASN A 77 46.59 -25.04 14.84
CA ASN A 77 46.95 -24.11 13.78
C ASN A 77 47.74 -24.83 12.67
N LYS A 78 47.25 -24.79 11.42
CA LYS A 78 48.07 -24.98 10.21
C LYS A 78 47.56 -24.08 9.09
N LYS A 79 48.36 -23.07 8.72
CA LYS A 79 48.26 -22.38 7.43
C LYS A 79 48.53 -23.39 6.32
N CYS A 80 47.70 -23.41 5.28
CA CYS A 80 48.08 -23.97 3.99
C CYS A 80 47.49 -23.13 2.86
N SER A 81 48.38 -22.60 2.04
CA SER A 81 48.12 -21.97 0.76
C SER A 81 47.79 -23.05 -0.27
N SER A 82 46.68 -22.93 -1.00
CA SER A 82 46.54 -23.55 -2.31
C SER A 82 45.60 -22.73 -3.20
N ARG A 83 46.16 -22.05 -4.21
CA ARG A 83 45.40 -21.59 -5.39
C ARG A 83 44.79 -22.83 -6.04
N GLN A 84 43.49 -23.05 -5.88
CA GLN A 84 42.77 -24.12 -6.56
C GLN A 84 42.36 -23.64 -7.95
N LYS A 85 42.86 -24.30 -9.00
CA LYS A 85 42.40 -24.11 -10.38
C LYS A 85 40.98 -24.66 -10.48
N PHE A 86 40.07 -23.86 -11.02
CA PHE A 86 38.61 -24.07 -11.02
C PHE A 86 38.07 -24.65 -12.33
N ASP A 87 38.85 -25.47 -13.03
CA ASP A 87 38.37 -26.08 -14.27
C ASP A 87 37.77 -27.47 -14.02
N HIS A 88 36.52 -27.62 -14.48
CA HIS A 88 35.78 -28.88 -14.68
C HIS A 88 35.10 -29.58 -13.48
N ARG A 89 34.67 -28.85 -12.44
CA ARG A 89 33.87 -29.44 -11.33
C ARG A 89 32.38 -29.09 -11.30
N PHE A 90 31.89 -28.29 -12.25
CA PHE A 90 30.45 -28.03 -12.37
C PHE A 90 29.79 -29.12 -13.20
N GLN A 91 29.09 -30.04 -12.53
CA GLN A 91 28.02 -30.82 -13.17
C GLN A 91 26.71 -30.03 -13.02
N PRO A 92 25.84 -30.02 -14.05
CA PRO A 92 24.50 -29.47 -13.93
C PRO A 92 23.77 -30.23 -12.81
N GLN A 93 23.56 -29.58 -11.66
CA GLN A 93 22.82 -30.15 -10.55
C GLN A 93 21.40 -29.58 -10.60
N ASN A 94 20.39 -30.46 -10.60
CA ASN A 94 19.00 -30.01 -10.58
C ASN A 94 18.74 -29.26 -9.26
N PRO A 95 18.38 -27.97 -9.28
CA PRO A 95 18.19 -27.18 -8.05
C PRO A 95 17.09 -27.73 -7.13
N LEU A 96 16.18 -28.56 -7.65
CA LEU A 96 15.14 -29.22 -6.88
C LEU A 96 15.64 -30.45 -6.10
N SER A 97 16.83 -30.97 -6.42
CA SER A 97 17.38 -32.16 -5.74
C SER A 97 17.84 -31.88 -4.30
N ALA A 98 18.17 -30.61 -3.99
CA ALA A 98 18.48 -30.16 -2.64
C ALA A 98 17.30 -29.45 -1.96
N ALA A 99 16.17 -29.27 -2.66
CA ALA A 99 14.98 -28.69 -2.08
C ALA A 99 14.40 -29.68 -1.07
N GLN A 100 14.29 -29.26 0.20
CA GLN A 100 13.54 -30.01 1.20
C GLN A 100 12.11 -30.20 0.67
N PRO A 101 11.55 -31.42 0.65
CA PRO A 101 10.15 -31.62 0.30
C PRO A 101 9.30 -30.76 1.23
N PHE A 102 8.52 -29.87 0.65
CA PHE A 102 7.65 -28.96 1.38
C PHE A 102 6.59 -29.80 2.09
N SER A 103 6.79 -30.08 3.37
CA SER A 103 5.73 -30.49 4.28
C SER A 103 5.03 -29.20 4.72
N PRO A 104 3.73 -29.02 4.43
CA PRO A 104 2.95 -28.03 5.15
C PRO A 104 2.92 -28.49 6.60
N ARG A 105 3.88 -28.03 7.40
CA ARG A 105 3.69 -27.98 8.84
C ARG A 105 2.58 -26.96 9.05
N GLU A 106 1.45 -27.42 9.56
CA GLU A 106 0.46 -26.59 10.23
C GLU A 106 1.14 -25.98 11.46
N GLY A 107 1.95 -24.96 11.22
CA GLY A 107 2.49 -24.07 12.22
C GLY A 107 1.51 -22.92 12.37
N GLY A 108 0.91 -22.80 13.55
CA GLY A 108 0.10 -21.64 13.91
C GLY A 108 0.90 -20.35 13.70
N SER A 109 0.39 -19.50 12.80
CA SER A 109 0.07 -18.09 13.09
C SER A 109 1.06 -17.26 13.93
N GLU A 110 2.34 -17.21 13.58
CA GLU A 110 3.27 -16.19 14.13
C GLU A 110 4.01 -15.39 13.04
N GLU A 111 4.13 -15.91 11.81
CA GLU A 111 4.82 -15.24 10.69
C GLU A 111 3.94 -14.20 9.94
N GLU A 112 2.72 -13.97 10.44
CA GLU A 112 1.79 -12.96 9.92
C GLU A 112 1.98 -11.58 10.57
N GLU A 113 2.87 -11.49 11.58
CA GLU A 113 3.14 -10.27 12.33
C GLU A 113 3.93 -9.25 11.49
N LEU A 114 3.26 -8.12 11.16
CA LEU A 114 3.84 -6.85 10.70
C LEU A 114 4.25 -6.74 9.22
N ARG A 115 3.53 -7.40 8.30
CA ARG A 115 3.66 -7.03 6.87
C ARG A 115 3.17 -5.60 6.63
N LEU A 116 4.03 -4.75 6.04
CA LEU A 116 3.63 -3.41 5.59
C LEU A 116 2.54 -3.51 4.51
N SER A 117 1.67 -2.49 4.42
CA SER A 117 0.60 -2.42 3.42
C SER A 117 1.08 -2.60 1.97
N ALA A 118 2.33 -2.26 1.67
CA ALA A 118 2.93 -2.49 0.36
C ALA A 118 3.12 -3.97 0.00
N HIS A 119 3.24 -4.85 1.00
CA HIS A 119 3.40 -6.30 0.81
C HIS A 119 2.06 -7.04 0.84
N THR A 120 1.14 -6.62 1.72
CA THR A 120 -0.19 -7.24 1.81
C THR A 120 -1.13 -6.75 0.73
N LEU A 121 -0.85 -5.59 0.12
CA LEU A 121 -1.76 -4.87 -0.78
C LEU A 121 -3.11 -4.54 -0.13
N LEU A 122 -3.15 -4.53 1.21
CA LEU A 122 -4.32 -4.20 2.02
C LEU A 122 -4.05 -2.95 2.84
N LEU A 123 -5.10 -2.17 3.08
CA LEU A 123 -5.05 -1.06 4.02
C LEU A 123 -4.73 -1.59 5.44
N PRO A 124 -3.98 -0.82 6.25
CA PRO A 124 -3.62 -1.26 7.58
C PRO A 124 -4.87 -1.43 8.44
N THR A 125 -4.93 -2.52 9.20
CA THR A 125 -5.99 -2.71 10.19
C THR A 125 -5.81 -1.75 11.36
N ARG A 126 -6.86 -1.58 12.18
CA ARG A 126 -6.81 -0.72 13.38
C ARG A 126 -5.64 -1.08 14.29
N GLY A 127 -5.49 -2.36 14.64
CA GLY A 127 -4.40 -2.82 15.50
C GLY A 127 -3.01 -2.63 14.89
N GLN A 128 -2.87 -2.84 13.57
CA GLN A 128 -1.60 -2.56 12.86
C GLN A 128 -1.25 -1.07 12.90
N LEU A 129 -2.24 -0.19 12.74
CA LEU A 129 -2.03 1.25 12.79
C LEU A 129 -1.74 1.74 14.21
N GLU A 130 -2.48 1.24 15.20
CA GLU A 130 -2.29 1.52 16.63
C GLU A 130 -0.86 1.17 17.08
N ALA A 131 -0.40 -0.05 16.80
CA ALA A 131 0.95 -0.47 17.14
C ALA A 131 2.01 0.45 16.52
N ARG A 132 1.83 0.87 15.26
CA ARG A 132 2.74 1.79 14.56
C ARG A 132 2.73 3.19 15.13
N MET A 133 1.55 3.72 15.42
CA MET A 133 1.40 5.05 16.00
C MET A 133 1.98 5.07 17.41
N MET A 134 1.80 4.01 18.20
CA MET A 134 2.36 3.88 19.55
C MET A 134 3.89 3.84 19.54
N VAL A 135 4.49 3.04 18.66
CA VAL A 135 5.96 3.05 18.48
C VAL A 135 6.44 4.44 18.05
N THR A 136 5.73 5.12 17.14
CA THR A 136 6.09 6.46 16.68
C THR A 136 5.96 7.49 17.81
N ALA A 137 4.93 7.39 18.65
CA ALA A 137 4.72 8.25 19.81
C ALA A 137 5.89 8.10 20.80
N PHE A 138 6.28 6.87 21.12
CA PHE A 138 7.45 6.61 21.98
C PHE A 138 8.74 7.18 21.40
N GLU A 139 8.96 7.07 20.08
CA GLU A 139 10.14 7.63 19.42
C GLU A 139 10.25 9.15 19.58
N VAL A 140 9.12 9.86 19.62
CA VAL A 140 9.08 11.31 19.80
C VAL A 140 8.94 11.73 21.28
N GLY A 141 8.99 10.77 22.21
CA GLY A 141 8.90 11.02 23.65
C GLY A 141 7.48 11.22 24.18
N LEU A 142 6.46 10.77 23.43
CA LEU A 142 5.06 10.74 23.87
C LEU A 142 4.72 9.37 24.46
N ASP A 143 3.78 9.34 25.41
CA ASP A 143 3.49 8.13 26.18
C ASP A 143 2.39 7.26 25.56
N ASN A 144 1.39 7.83 24.89
CA ASN A 144 0.32 7.02 24.33
C ASN A 144 -0.28 7.65 23.08
N VAL A 145 -1.16 6.89 22.45
CA VAL A 145 -1.97 7.33 21.31
C VAL A 145 -3.43 7.15 21.69
N THR A 146 -4.23 8.19 21.45
CA THR A 146 -5.66 8.12 21.71
C THR A 146 -6.39 7.35 20.61
N GLU A 147 -7.50 6.72 20.99
CA GLU A 147 -8.35 5.96 20.07
C GLU A 147 -8.89 6.82 18.91
N ASP A 148 -9.20 8.09 19.18
CA ASP A 148 -9.67 9.06 18.19
C ASP A 148 -8.59 9.40 17.16
N ALA A 149 -7.32 9.49 17.57
CA ALA A 149 -6.21 9.75 16.65
C ALA A 149 -6.04 8.59 15.66
N ILE A 150 -6.16 7.35 16.14
CA ILE A 150 -6.09 6.15 15.31
C ILE A 150 -7.26 6.13 14.31
N SER A 151 -8.48 6.36 14.80
CA SER A 151 -9.67 6.42 13.94
C SER A 151 -9.56 7.51 12.88
N THR A 152 -9.13 8.72 13.26
CA THR A 152 -8.92 9.84 12.34
C THR A 152 -7.90 9.50 11.26
N MET A 153 -6.80 8.81 11.62
CA MET A 153 -5.79 8.39 10.68
C MET A 153 -6.30 7.36 9.67
N ILE A 154 -7.15 6.41 10.09
CA ILE A 154 -7.80 5.45 9.19
C ILE A 154 -8.63 6.20 8.15
N TYR A 155 -9.51 7.10 8.59
CA TYR A 155 -10.35 7.90 7.69
C TYR A 155 -9.51 8.79 6.76
N ALA A 156 -8.44 9.40 7.26
CA ALA A 156 -7.55 10.23 6.46
C ALA A 156 -6.88 9.44 5.33
N VAL A 157 -6.40 8.22 5.61
CA VAL A 157 -5.81 7.34 4.59
C VAL A 157 -6.86 6.93 3.55
N GLU A 158 -8.06 6.56 3.99
CA GLU A 158 -9.15 6.18 3.10
C GLU A 158 -9.55 7.34 2.17
N HIS A 159 -9.72 8.54 2.72
CA HIS A 159 -10.07 9.73 1.94
C HIS A 159 -8.96 10.11 0.97
N HIS A 160 -7.70 10.10 1.41
CA HIS A 160 -6.57 10.40 0.54
C HIS A 160 -6.49 9.45 -0.66
N LEU A 161 -6.72 8.14 -0.45
CA LEU A 161 -6.76 7.18 -1.56
C LEU A 161 -7.94 7.39 -2.49
N LYS A 162 -9.12 7.73 -1.95
CA LYS A 162 -10.28 8.11 -2.77
C LYS A 162 -9.98 9.34 -3.62
N ASP A 163 -9.28 10.34 -3.08
CA ASP A 163 -8.89 11.54 -3.84
C ASP A 163 -7.93 11.19 -4.99
N VAL A 164 -6.94 10.33 -4.75
CA VAL A 164 -6.03 9.83 -5.80
C VAL A 164 -6.80 9.08 -6.89
N LEU A 165 -7.67 8.14 -6.51
CA LEU A 165 -8.47 7.38 -7.47
C LEU A 165 -9.44 8.28 -8.24
N THR A 166 -10.04 9.25 -7.56
CA THR A 166 -10.94 10.23 -8.17
C THR A 166 -10.18 11.07 -9.20
N ALA A 167 -8.97 11.54 -8.90
CA ALA A 167 -8.13 12.25 -9.86
C ALA A 167 -7.80 11.39 -11.08
N VAL A 168 -7.48 10.10 -10.90
CA VAL A 168 -7.26 9.17 -12.03
C VAL A 168 -8.52 9.03 -12.87
N ILE A 169 -9.67 8.79 -12.26
CA ILE A 169 -10.94 8.60 -12.98
C ILE A 169 -11.36 9.89 -13.70
N MET A 170 -11.18 11.06 -13.09
CA MET A 170 -11.47 12.37 -13.70
C MET A 170 -10.64 12.64 -14.96
N ARG A 171 -9.42 12.11 -15.04
CA ARG A 171 -8.58 12.23 -16.24
C ARG A 171 -9.00 11.27 -17.35
N ARG A 172 -9.49 10.09 -16.98
CA ARG A 172 -9.89 9.04 -17.94
C ARG A 172 -11.30 9.19 -18.46
N LYS A 173 -12.24 9.69 -17.65
CA LYS A 173 -13.66 9.72 -17.96
C LYS A 173 -14.24 11.11 -17.78
N ALA A 174 -15.22 11.43 -18.62
CA ALA A 174 -16.03 12.62 -18.45
C ALA A 174 -16.78 12.56 -17.11
N TYR A 175 -16.98 13.74 -16.52
CA TYR A 175 -17.71 13.93 -15.28
C TYR A 175 -18.47 15.26 -15.33
N ARG A 176 -19.39 15.46 -14.40
CA ARG A 176 -20.12 16.71 -14.18
C ARG A 176 -19.68 17.35 -12.88
N LEU A 177 -19.81 18.66 -12.77
CA LEU A 177 -19.51 19.40 -11.55
C LEU A 177 -20.80 19.96 -10.96
N ARG A 178 -21.10 19.61 -9.71
CA ARG A 178 -22.13 20.26 -8.90
C ARG A 178 -21.50 21.46 -8.19
N ASP A 179 -22.19 22.60 -8.21
CA ASP A 179 -21.70 23.88 -7.67
C ASP A 179 -20.31 24.27 -8.17
N SER A 180 -19.94 23.82 -9.38
CA SER A 180 -18.59 23.96 -9.96
C SER A 180 -17.44 23.38 -9.12
N ARG A 181 -17.74 22.54 -8.12
CA ARG A 181 -16.74 22.01 -7.16
C ARG A 181 -16.78 20.49 -7.03
N PHE A 182 -17.96 19.89 -7.01
CA PHE A 182 -18.12 18.49 -6.66
C PHE A 182 -18.31 17.64 -7.92
N PRO A 183 -17.33 16.78 -8.27
CA PRO A 183 -17.47 15.92 -9.43
C PRO A 183 -18.50 14.80 -9.17
N TYR A 184 -19.38 14.57 -10.14
CA TYR A 184 -20.42 13.55 -10.10
C TYR A 184 -20.70 13.01 -11.52
N ALA A 185 -21.55 11.99 -11.63
CA ALA A 185 -21.94 11.38 -12.92
C ALA A 185 -20.72 10.98 -13.80
N PHE A 186 -19.76 10.28 -13.19
CA PHE A 186 -18.57 9.79 -13.88
C PHE A 186 -18.92 8.79 -14.99
N GLY A 187 -18.24 8.91 -16.14
CA GLY A 187 -18.46 8.03 -17.28
C GLY A 187 -19.78 8.30 -18.01
N ASN A 188 -20.35 9.49 -17.83
CA ASN A 188 -21.45 9.93 -18.65
C ASN A 188 -20.90 10.44 -19.99
N ASP A 189 -21.20 9.71 -21.07
CA ASP A 189 -20.77 10.07 -22.44
C ASP A 189 -21.57 11.23 -23.03
N VAL A 190 -22.61 11.69 -22.31
CA VAL A 190 -23.30 12.93 -22.61
C VAL A 190 -22.34 14.08 -22.38
N THR A 191 -21.62 14.47 -23.41
CA THR A 191 -20.82 15.70 -23.47
C THR A 191 -21.58 16.74 -24.30
N PRO A 192 -21.63 18.01 -23.87
CA PRO A 192 -22.38 19.03 -24.60
C PRO A 192 -21.73 19.26 -25.95
N GLN A 193 -22.49 19.15 -27.04
CA GLN A 193 -21.97 19.49 -28.37
C GLN A 193 -21.65 20.99 -28.44
N PRO A 194 -20.39 21.40 -28.70
CA PRO A 194 -19.99 22.80 -28.68
C PRO A 194 -20.65 23.65 -29.79
N TYR A 195 -21.19 22.99 -30.83
CA TYR A 195 -21.82 23.64 -31.96
C TYR A 195 -23.35 23.78 -31.82
N LEU A 196 -23.96 23.12 -30.81
CA LEU A 196 -25.39 23.27 -30.48
C LEU A 196 -25.57 24.33 -29.40
N LYS A 197 -26.24 25.43 -29.71
CA LYS A 197 -26.46 26.54 -28.75
C LYS A 197 -27.23 26.13 -27.49
N ASN A 198 -28.10 25.12 -27.60
CA ASN A 198 -28.93 24.66 -26.49
C ASN A 198 -28.24 23.60 -25.60
N SER A 199 -27.13 23.02 -26.04
CA SER A 199 -26.48 21.91 -25.35
C SER A 199 -25.97 22.32 -23.97
N LEU A 200 -25.41 23.53 -23.85
CA LEU A 200 -24.86 24.04 -22.60
C LEU A 200 -25.95 24.29 -21.56
N ALA A 201 -27.08 24.89 -21.97
CA ALA A 201 -28.22 25.14 -21.08
C ALA A 201 -28.85 23.83 -20.59
N ALA A 202 -29.04 22.86 -21.49
CA ALA A 202 -29.49 21.51 -21.15
C ALA A 202 -28.56 20.83 -20.12
N TYR A 203 -27.25 21.00 -20.33
CA TYR A 203 -26.21 20.41 -19.47
C TYR A 203 -26.22 20.98 -18.05
N HIS A 204 -26.38 22.29 -17.90
CA HIS A 204 -26.44 22.97 -16.60
C HIS A 204 -27.77 22.79 -15.87
N SER A 205 -28.89 22.66 -16.60
CA SER A 205 -30.22 22.48 -16.00
C SER A 205 -30.34 21.26 -15.08
N VAL A 206 -29.51 20.23 -15.26
CA VAL A 206 -29.49 19.01 -14.43
C VAL A 206 -28.45 19.10 -13.31
N ALA A 207 -27.57 20.10 -13.33
CA ALA A 207 -26.58 20.33 -12.27
C ALA A 207 -27.17 21.08 -11.06
N ASP A 208 -28.19 21.91 -11.31
CA ASP A 208 -28.86 22.72 -10.30
C ASP A 208 -29.94 21.90 -9.55
N CYS A 209 -29.52 20.92 -8.74
CA CYS A 209 -30.36 20.55 -7.61
C CYS A 209 -30.29 21.70 -6.59
N PRO A 210 -31.41 22.16 -6.01
CA PRO A 210 -31.35 23.18 -4.98
C PRO A 210 -30.45 22.68 -3.84
N PRO A 211 -29.61 23.55 -3.26
CA PRO A 211 -28.74 23.16 -2.15
C PRO A 211 -29.61 22.59 -1.04
N GLN A 212 -29.14 21.53 -0.37
CA GLN A 212 -29.68 21.16 0.92
C GLN A 212 -29.41 22.33 1.87
N SER A 213 -30.36 23.25 1.98
CA SER A 213 -30.34 24.31 2.97
C SER A 213 -30.24 23.65 4.34
N ALA A 214 -29.08 23.77 4.97
CA ALA A 214 -28.76 23.19 6.28
C ALA A 214 -29.57 23.82 7.45
N SER A 215 -30.69 24.48 7.17
CA SER A 215 -31.36 25.37 8.12
C SER A 215 -32.87 25.14 8.27
N LEU A 216 -33.48 24.07 7.74
CA LEU A 216 -34.90 23.77 7.99
C LEU A 216 -35.17 22.26 8.18
N PRO A 217 -36.21 21.89 8.96
CA PRO A 217 -36.40 20.54 9.45
C PRO A 217 -36.69 19.56 8.30
N ALA A 218 -36.22 18.33 8.49
CA ALA A 218 -36.33 17.15 7.62
C ALA A 218 -37.61 17.09 6.77
N GLY A 219 -37.57 17.73 5.60
CA GLY A 219 -38.45 17.43 4.48
C GLY A 219 -37.71 16.51 3.50
N PRO A 220 -38.39 15.57 2.84
CA PRO A 220 -37.77 14.83 1.74
C PRO A 220 -37.26 15.83 0.70
N PRO A 221 -36.07 15.60 0.10
CA PRO A 221 -35.53 16.49 -0.92
C PRO A 221 -36.58 16.69 -2.03
N PRO A 222 -36.64 17.87 -2.68
CA PRO A 222 -37.57 18.10 -3.78
C PRO A 222 -37.40 16.98 -4.81
N GLN A 223 -38.38 16.08 -4.84
CA GLN A 223 -38.39 14.93 -5.74
C GLN A 223 -38.75 15.49 -7.10
N VAL A 224 -37.76 15.57 -8.00
CA VAL A 224 -38.05 15.72 -9.44
C VAL A 224 -38.98 14.57 -9.80
N SER A 225 -40.13 14.87 -10.42
CA SER A 225 -41.04 13.81 -10.83
C SER A 225 -40.32 12.86 -11.79
N PRO A 226 -40.60 11.55 -11.77
CA PRO A 226 -39.89 10.60 -12.63
C PRO A 226 -40.02 10.95 -14.12
N ASP A 227 -41.18 11.48 -14.52
CA ASP A 227 -41.44 11.96 -15.89
C ASP A 227 -40.57 13.18 -16.24
N GLU A 228 -40.41 14.14 -15.32
CA GLU A 228 -39.54 15.29 -15.52
C GLU A 228 -38.05 14.91 -15.56
N ALA A 229 -37.63 13.94 -14.74
CA ALA A 229 -36.27 13.40 -14.79
C ALA A 229 -35.99 12.66 -16.11
N GLU A 230 -36.98 11.92 -16.64
CA GLU A 230 -36.89 11.26 -17.94
C GLU A 230 -36.80 12.29 -19.08
N GLN A 231 -37.65 13.31 -19.08
CA GLN A 231 -37.62 14.38 -20.08
C GLN A 231 -36.26 15.11 -20.08
N GLN A 232 -35.70 15.40 -18.90
CA GLN A 232 -34.37 15.99 -18.78
C GLN A 232 -33.27 15.07 -19.33
N ALA A 233 -33.34 13.76 -19.06
CA ALA A 233 -32.39 12.79 -19.59
C ALA A 233 -32.48 12.65 -21.11
N VAL A 234 -33.69 12.62 -21.68
CA VAL A 234 -33.92 12.58 -23.13
C VAL A 234 -33.39 13.84 -23.80
N HIS A 235 -33.64 15.02 -23.21
CA HIS A 235 -33.14 16.28 -23.75
C HIS A 235 -31.61 16.34 -23.76
N LEU A 236 -30.98 15.84 -22.70
CA LEU A 236 -29.53 15.72 -22.59
C LEU A 236 -28.94 14.79 -23.66
N LEU A 237 -29.56 13.63 -23.89
CA LEU A 237 -29.14 12.69 -24.93
C LEU A 237 -29.27 13.30 -26.33
N ALA A 238 -30.37 14.02 -26.62
CA ALA A 238 -30.57 14.71 -27.89
C ALA A 238 -29.52 15.82 -28.14
N CYS A 239 -28.90 16.36 -27.08
CA CYS A 239 -27.86 17.37 -27.16
C CYS A 239 -26.42 16.79 -27.07
N SER A 240 -26.27 15.47 -27.02
CA SER A 240 -24.98 14.76 -26.90
C SER A 240 -24.42 14.34 -28.26
N ALA A 241 -23.12 14.03 -28.32
CA ALA A 241 -22.49 13.57 -29.57
C ALA A 241 -22.98 12.16 -29.97
N ASP A 242 -23.19 11.93 -31.28
CA ASP A 242 -23.69 10.65 -31.82
C ASP A 242 -22.70 9.47 -31.70
N SER A 243 -21.43 9.73 -31.40
CA SER A 243 -20.40 8.69 -31.29
C SER A 243 -20.14 8.31 -29.84
N LEU A 244 -20.41 7.05 -29.50
CA LEU A 244 -19.94 6.48 -28.23
C LEU A 244 -18.41 6.35 -28.25
N PRO A 245 -17.71 6.78 -27.18
CA PRO A 245 -16.28 6.54 -27.08
C PRO A 245 -15.97 5.04 -27.06
N ALA A 246 -14.84 4.65 -27.64
CA ALA A 246 -14.38 3.28 -27.54
C ALA A 246 -14.16 2.89 -26.06
N PRO A 247 -14.45 1.64 -25.65
CA PRO A 247 -14.19 1.17 -24.30
C PRO A 247 -12.72 1.37 -23.93
N LEU A 248 -12.49 2.05 -22.80
CA LEU A 248 -11.13 2.28 -22.31
C LEU A 248 -10.53 0.97 -21.73
N PRO A 249 -9.21 0.75 -21.87
CA PRO A 249 -8.54 -0.37 -21.22
C PRO A 249 -8.61 -0.26 -19.68
N PRO A 250 -8.26 -1.32 -18.93
CA PRO A 250 -8.10 -1.23 -17.48
C PRO A 250 -7.17 -0.09 -17.06
N ILE A 251 -7.35 0.42 -15.84
CA ILE A 251 -6.49 1.50 -15.30
C ILE A 251 -5.05 0.98 -15.21
N SER A 252 -4.13 1.79 -15.72
CA SER A 252 -2.70 1.51 -15.78
C SER A 252 -1.89 2.51 -14.93
N MET A 253 -0.61 2.22 -14.73
CA MET A 253 0.32 3.13 -14.06
C MET A 253 0.55 4.43 -14.85
N PHE A 254 0.30 4.43 -16.17
CA PHE A 254 0.36 5.64 -16.99
C PHE A 254 -0.76 6.62 -16.64
N ASP A 255 -1.97 6.11 -16.40
CA ASP A 255 -3.11 6.95 -15.99
C ASP A 255 -2.85 7.59 -14.62
N LEU A 256 -2.20 6.85 -13.71
CA LEU A 256 -1.78 7.39 -12.41
C LEU A 256 -0.72 8.49 -12.56
N LEU A 257 0.29 8.28 -13.43
CA LEU A 257 1.31 9.30 -13.69
C LEU A 257 0.67 10.59 -14.21
N GLU A 258 -0.18 10.50 -15.23
CA GLU A 258 -0.84 11.65 -15.85
C GLU A 258 -1.75 12.38 -14.85
N ALA A 259 -2.47 11.64 -14.00
CA ALA A 259 -3.30 12.23 -12.97
C ALA A 259 -2.48 12.99 -11.93
N LEU A 260 -1.35 12.46 -11.47
CA LEU A 260 -0.49 13.12 -10.49
C LEU A 260 0.24 14.34 -11.08
N GLN A 261 0.49 14.38 -12.40
CA GLN A 261 1.07 15.55 -13.07
C GLN A 261 0.06 16.70 -13.16
N VAL A 262 -1.22 16.42 -13.40
CA VAL A 262 -2.26 17.45 -13.53
C VAL A 262 -2.83 17.87 -12.17
N HIS A 263 -3.08 16.91 -11.28
CA HIS A 263 -3.70 17.12 -9.97
C HIS A 263 -2.66 17.03 -8.84
N HIS A 264 -1.62 17.88 -8.89
CA HIS A 264 -0.56 17.91 -7.87
C HIS A 264 -1.10 18.20 -6.45
N GLY A 265 -2.26 18.86 -6.34
CA GLY A 265 -2.92 19.14 -5.06
C GLY A 265 -3.33 17.90 -4.26
N VAL A 266 -3.44 16.73 -4.89
CA VAL A 266 -3.79 15.47 -4.21
C VAL A 266 -2.65 15.03 -3.27
N MET A 267 -1.40 15.31 -3.62
CA MET A 267 -0.23 15.06 -2.78
C MET A 267 0.53 16.36 -2.53
N PRO A 268 0.12 17.18 -1.53
CA PRO A 268 0.71 18.50 -1.30
C PRO A 268 2.14 18.43 -0.76
N SER A 269 2.53 17.33 -0.11
CA SER A 269 3.90 17.15 0.40
C SER A 269 4.86 16.81 -0.74
N HIS A 270 5.83 17.70 -0.99
CA HIS A 270 6.85 17.54 -2.03
C HIS A 270 7.62 16.22 -1.89
N THR A 271 8.04 15.85 -0.69
CA THR A 271 8.79 14.61 -0.44
C THR A 271 7.97 13.37 -0.78
N MET A 272 6.67 13.38 -0.44
CA MET A 272 5.77 12.29 -0.80
C MET A 272 5.53 12.23 -2.30
N TYR A 273 5.29 13.38 -2.94
CA TYR A 273 5.08 13.46 -4.38
C TYR A 273 6.30 12.92 -5.14
N ALA A 274 7.50 13.46 -4.89
CA ALA A 274 8.72 13.10 -5.61
C ALA A 274 9.04 11.60 -5.51
N LEU A 275 9.04 11.04 -4.30
CA LEU A 275 9.35 9.61 -4.10
C LEU A 275 8.32 8.69 -4.77
N ASN A 276 7.04 9.06 -4.76
CA ASN A 276 6.01 8.25 -5.41
C ASN A 276 6.06 8.40 -6.94
N MET A 277 6.37 9.58 -7.47
CA MET A 277 6.59 9.78 -8.91
C MET A 277 7.76 8.91 -9.41
N GLU A 278 8.88 8.88 -8.71
CA GLU A 278 10.01 8.01 -9.06
C GLU A 278 9.61 6.52 -9.04
N ARG A 279 8.86 6.09 -8.02
CA ARG A 279 8.35 4.71 -7.95
C ARG A 279 7.41 4.38 -9.09
N VAL A 280 6.52 5.29 -9.47
CA VAL A 280 5.62 5.11 -10.61
C VAL A 280 6.44 4.98 -11.89
N LEU A 281 7.34 5.92 -12.16
CA LEU A 281 8.21 5.93 -13.35
C LEU A 281 9.04 4.64 -13.46
N SER A 282 9.57 4.13 -12.35
CA SER A 282 10.34 2.87 -12.33
C SER A 282 9.53 1.63 -12.72
N ARG A 283 8.20 1.70 -12.62
CA ARG A 283 7.27 0.62 -12.99
C ARG A 283 6.68 0.81 -14.39
N LEU A 284 6.90 1.96 -15.03
CA LEU A 284 6.45 2.17 -16.40
C LEU A 284 7.36 1.38 -17.31
N TRP A 285 6.77 0.39 -17.97
CA TRP A 285 7.43 -0.39 -19.00
C TRP A 285 6.71 -0.17 -20.32
N HIS A 286 7.49 0.04 -21.38
CA HIS A 286 7.01 0.03 -22.75
C HIS A 286 7.83 -1.00 -23.53
N PRO A 287 7.20 -1.82 -24.37
CA PRO A 287 7.94 -2.74 -25.23
C PRO A 287 8.84 -1.95 -26.17
N SER A 288 10.04 -2.46 -26.38
CA SER A 288 10.95 -1.95 -27.38
C SER A 288 10.38 -2.14 -28.79
N HIS A 289 10.89 -1.38 -29.75
CA HIS A 289 10.46 -1.50 -31.15
C HIS A 289 10.68 -2.92 -31.68
N GLU A 290 11.80 -3.54 -31.31
CA GLU A 290 12.14 -4.91 -31.69
C GLU A 290 11.14 -5.94 -31.10
N GLU A 291 10.74 -5.78 -29.84
CA GLU A 291 9.73 -6.65 -29.21
C GLU A 291 8.35 -6.49 -29.86
N LEU A 292 7.98 -5.27 -30.26
CA LEU A 292 6.73 -5.02 -31.00
C LEU A 292 6.73 -5.68 -32.38
N GLU A 293 7.84 -5.60 -33.11
CA GLU A 293 8.01 -6.29 -34.39
C GLU A 293 7.93 -7.81 -34.23
N GLN A 294 8.59 -8.35 -33.20
CA GLN A 294 8.54 -9.77 -32.88
C GLN A 294 7.12 -10.24 -32.52
N ASP A 295 6.38 -9.48 -31.71
CA ASP A 295 4.99 -9.78 -31.39
C ASP A 295 4.08 -9.74 -32.63
N HIS A 296 4.30 -8.76 -33.53
CA HIS A 296 3.58 -8.69 -34.80
C HIS A 296 3.80 -9.95 -35.66
N VAL A 297 5.06 -10.36 -35.85
CA VAL A 297 5.41 -11.58 -36.58
C VAL A 297 4.85 -12.83 -35.89
N HIS A 298 4.86 -12.86 -34.56
CA HIS A 298 4.31 -13.96 -33.78
C HIS A 298 2.79 -14.10 -33.98
N ARG A 299 2.04 -12.99 -33.87
CA ARG A 299 0.59 -12.97 -34.11
C ARG A 299 0.24 -13.37 -35.54
N GLN A 300 0.99 -12.92 -36.53
CA GLN A 300 0.81 -13.34 -37.92
C GLN A 300 1.03 -14.86 -38.09
N ARG A 301 2.04 -15.44 -37.43
CA ARG A 301 2.28 -16.89 -37.45
C ARG A 301 1.18 -17.69 -36.75
N ILE A 302 0.63 -17.18 -35.64
CA ILE A 302 -0.50 -17.81 -34.97
C ILE A 302 -1.73 -17.78 -35.89
N ALA A 303 -2.07 -16.62 -36.47
CA ALA A 303 -3.19 -16.49 -37.39
C ALA A 303 -3.05 -17.39 -38.63
N ALA A 304 -1.83 -17.52 -39.17
CA ALA A 304 -1.53 -18.44 -40.27
C ALA A 304 -1.62 -19.92 -39.87
N LYS A 305 -1.26 -20.27 -38.63
CA LYS A 305 -1.40 -21.64 -38.09
C LYS A 305 -2.85 -22.01 -37.76
N GLU A 306 -3.66 -21.05 -37.32
CA GLU A 306 -5.08 -21.23 -37.00
C GLU A 306 -5.99 -21.18 -38.23
N GLY A 307 -5.42 -21.01 -39.43
CA GLY A 307 -6.15 -21.20 -40.69
C GLY A 307 -7.07 -20.05 -41.08
N VAL A 308 -6.86 -18.84 -40.57
CA VAL A 308 -7.57 -17.64 -41.05
C VAL A 308 -6.80 -17.06 -42.24
N LEU A 309 -6.77 -17.82 -43.33
CA LEU A 309 -6.59 -17.25 -44.67
C LEU A 309 -7.94 -16.70 -45.09
N VAL A 310 -8.17 -15.41 -44.87
CA VAL A 310 -9.17 -14.68 -45.66
C VAL A 310 -8.65 -14.72 -47.09
N SER A 311 -9.27 -15.55 -47.93
CA SER A 311 -9.20 -15.44 -49.39
C SER A 311 -9.86 -14.14 -49.84
#